data_AF-A0A8C5VXH5-F1
#
_entry.id   AF-A0A8C5VXH5-F1
#
_cell.length_a   1.000
_cell.length_b   1.000
_cell.length_c   1.000
_cell.angle_alpha   90.00
_cell.angle_beta   90.00
_cell.angle_gamma   90.00
#
_symmetry.space_group_name_H-M   'P 1'
#
loop_
_entity.id
_entity.type
_entity.pdbx_description
1 polymer ?
#
loop_
_entity_poly.entity_id
_entity_poly.type
_entity_poly.pdbx_seq_one_letter_code
_entity_poly.pdbx_strand_id
1 'polypeptide(L)'
;MAGAIASRMSFSSLKRKQPKTFTVRIVTMDAEMEFNCEVLDHDVSKEEPVTFHFLAKFYPENAEEELVQEITQHLFFLQVKKQILDEKIYCPPEASVLLASYAVQAKYGDYDPSVHKRGFLAQEELLPKRVINLYQMTPEMWEERITAWYAEHRGRARDEAEMEYLKIAQDLEMYGVNYFAIRNKKGTELLLGVDALGLHIYDPENKLTPKISFPWNEIRNISYSDKEFTIKPLDKKIDVFKFNSSKLRVNKLILQLCIGNHDLFMRRRKADSLEVQQMKAQAREEKARKQMERQRLAREKQMREEAERTRDELERRLLQMKEEATMANEALMRSEETADLLAEKAQITEEEAKLLAQKAAEAEQEMQRIKATAIRTEEEKRLMEQKVLEAEVLALKMAEESERRAKEADQLKQDLQEAREAERRAKQKLLEIATKPTYPPMNPIPAPLPPDIPSFNLIGDSLSFDFKDTDMKRLSMEIEKEKVEYMEKSKHLQEQLNELKTEIEALKLKERETALDILHNENSDRGGGSSKHNTIKKPQAQGRRPICI
;
A
#
# COMPACT_ATOMS: atom_id res chain seq x y z
N MET A 1 10.73 -63.03 -26.38
CA MET A 1 10.82 -64.49 -26.12
C MET A 1 11.64 -64.87 -24.88
N ALA A 2 12.63 -64.08 -24.42
CA ALA A 2 13.42 -64.42 -23.21
C ALA A 2 12.67 -64.36 -21.86
N GLY A 3 11.56 -63.60 -21.76
CA GLY A 3 10.78 -63.48 -20.52
C GLY A 3 9.89 -64.68 -20.19
N ALA A 4 9.49 -65.47 -21.20
CA ALA A 4 8.62 -66.63 -21.02
C ALA A 4 9.35 -67.85 -20.44
N ILE A 5 10.66 -67.95 -20.70
CA ILE A 5 11.50 -69.07 -20.22
C ILE A 5 11.85 -68.87 -18.74
N ALA A 6 12.04 -67.64 -18.27
CA ALA A 6 12.36 -67.34 -16.88
C ALA A 6 11.23 -67.69 -15.88
N SER A 7 9.96 -67.63 -16.30
CA SER A 7 8.82 -67.99 -15.41
C SER A 7 8.66 -69.49 -15.18
N ARG A 8 9.26 -70.35 -16.02
CA ARG A 8 9.20 -71.82 -15.87
C ARG A 8 10.28 -72.40 -14.96
N MET A 9 11.29 -71.62 -14.54
CA MET A 9 12.46 -72.12 -13.81
C MET A 9 12.58 -71.65 -12.34
N SER A 10 11.50 -71.15 -11.72
CA SER A 10 11.49 -70.75 -10.29
C SER A 10 12.64 -69.82 -9.84
N PHE A 11 13.12 -68.94 -10.73
CA PHE A 11 13.92 -67.78 -10.32
C PHE A 11 12.97 -66.64 -9.92
N SER A 12 12.47 -66.66 -8.68
CA SER A 12 11.65 -65.58 -8.11
C SER A 12 12.44 -64.27 -7.88
N SER A 13 13.76 -64.27 -8.09
CA SER A 13 14.66 -63.15 -7.80
C SER A 13 14.87 -62.15 -8.96
N LEU A 14 14.25 -62.36 -10.13
CA LEU A 14 14.51 -61.55 -11.35
C LEU A 14 13.27 -60.93 -11.99
N LYS A 15 12.18 -60.75 -11.23
CA LYS A 15 11.13 -59.81 -11.64
C LYS A 15 11.56 -58.40 -11.23
N ARG A 16 12.08 -57.61 -12.19
CA ARG A 16 12.15 -56.14 -12.04
C ARG A 16 10.74 -55.68 -11.66
N LYS A 17 10.53 -55.26 -10.41
CA LYS A 17 9.28 -54.63 -10.00
C LYS A 17 9.06 -53.43 -10.90
N GLN A 18 7.91 -53.35 -11.56
CA GLN A 18 7.58 -52.22 -12.42
C GLN A 18 7.60 -50.93 -11.58
N PRO A 19 8.18 -49.83 -12.10
CA PRO A 19 8.06 -48.52 -11.44
C PRO A 19 6.58 -48.18 -11.29
N LYS A 20 6.19 -47.69 -10.11
CA LYS A 20 4.87 -47.08 -9.93
C LYS A 20 4.93 -45.71 -10.58
N THR A 21 4.26 -45.55 -11.71
CA THR A 21 4.06 -44.25 -12.35
C THR A 21 2.98 -43.50 -11.59
N PHE A 22 3.36 -42.42 -10.92
CA PHE A 22 2.44 -41.44 -10.37
C PHE A 22 2.31 -40.33 -11.40
N THR A 23 1.13 -40.25 -12.00
CA THR A 23 0.73 -39.08 -12.77
C THR A 23 0.35 -37.98 -11.78
N VAL A 24 1.23 -37.00 -11.58
CA VAL A 24 0.83 -35.74 -10.92
C VAL A 24 0.19 -34.89 -12.00
N ARG A 25 -1.13 -34.83 -11.94
CA ARG A 25 -1.95 -34.03 -12.84
C ARG A 25 -2.14 -32.67 -12.20
N ILE A 26 -1.46 -31.66 -12.70
CA ILE A 26 -1.71 -30.28 -12.29
C ILE A 26 -2.79 -29.74 -13.20
N VAL A 27 -3.96 -29.49 -12.62
CA VAL A 27 -5.05 -28.78 -13.28
C VAL A 27 -4.91 -27.32 -12.88
N THR A 28 -4.34 -26.51 -13.76
CA THR A 28 -4.54 -25.05 -13.70
C THR A 28 -5.81 -24.72 -14.49
N MET A 29 -6.26 -23.46 -14.45
CA MET A 29 -7.44 -23.04 -15.23
C MET A 29 -7.26 -23.23 -16.75
N ASP A 30 -6.02 -23.36 -17.24
CA ASP A 30 -5.69 -23.28 -18.68
C ASP A 30 -4.83 -24.44 -19.23
N ALA A 31 -4.37 -25.39 -18.40
CA ALA A 31 -3.64 -26.55 -18.88
C ALA A 31 -3.75 -27.77 -17.95
N GLU A 32 -3.82 -28.94 -18.56
CA GLU A 32 -3.59 -30.22 -17.90
C GLU A 32 -2.11 -30.59 -18.10
N MET A 33 -1.26 -30.26 -17.13
CA MET A 33 0.15 -30.66 -17.15
C MET A 33 0.28 -32.01 -16.46
N GLU A 34 0.65 -33.03 -17.23
CA GLU A 34 0.84 -34.39 -16.74
C GLU A 34 2.32 -34.66 -16.44
N PHE A 35 2.68 -34.67 -15.15
CA PHE A 35 4.01 -35.07 -14.73
C PHE A 35 4.01 -36.56 -14.40
N ASN A 36 4.69 -37.34 -15.25
CA ASN A 36 4.91 -38.75 -14.99
C ASN A 36 6.09 -38.92 -14.04
N CYS A 37 5.79 -39.16 -12.76
CA CYS A 37 6.78 -39.51 -11.76
C CYS A 37 6.88 -41.03 -11.67
N GLU A 38 7.92 -41.62 -12.25
CA GLU A 38 8.25 -43.02 -12.01
C GLU A 38 8.89 -43.16 -10.63
N VAL A 39 8.14 -43.69 -9.66
CA VAL A 39 8.65 -44.00 -8.35
C VAL A 39 8.87 -45.50 -8.23
N LEU A 40 10.11 -45.89 -7.99
CA LEU A 40 10.45 -47.29 -7.77
C LEU A 40 9.90 -47.74 -6.41
N ASP A 41 9.23 -48.89 -6.38
CA ASP A 41 8.47 -49.45 -5.23
C ASP A 41 9.30 -49.68 -3.95
N HIS A 42 10.62 -49.45 -3.98
CA HIS A 42 11.53 -49.55 -2.83
C HIS A 42 11.92 -48.19 -2.22
N ASP A 43 11.52 -47.07 -2.83
CA ASP A 43 11.86 -45.71 -2.38
C ASP A 43 10.67 -44.96 -1.74
N VAL A 44 9.50 -45.60 -1.62
CA VAL A 44 8.29 -45.00 -1.02
C VAL A 44 8.08 -45.57 0.37
N SER A 45 7.79 -44.68 1.34
CA SER A 45 7.38 -45.12 2.68
C SER A 45 6.16 -46.03 2.59
N LYS A 46 6.12 -47.06 3.44
CA LYS A 46 4.94 -47.94 3.57
C LYS A 46 3.88 -47.37 4.51
N GLU A 47 4.13 -46.21 5.10
CA GLU A 47 3.18 -45.53 5.98
C GLU A 47 2.05 -44.90 5.16
N GLU A 48 0.81 -45.15 5.57
CA GLU A 48 -0.39 -44.58 4.96
C GLU A 48 -0.94 -43.42 5.83
N PRO A 49 -1.33 -42.28 5.23
CA PRO A 49 -1.22 -41.96 3.80
C PRO A 49 0.22 -41.66 3.36
N VAL A 50 0.56 -42.07 2.14
CA VAL A 50 1.86 -41.71 1.53
C VAL A 50 1.86 -40.22 1.21
N THR A 51 2.72 -39.46 1.89
CA THR A 51 2.82 -38.00 1.70
C THR A 51 3.84 -37.65 0.62
N PHE A 52 3.40 -36.92 -0.41
CA PHE A 52 4.27 -36.34 -1.44
C PHE A 52 4.37 -34.82 -1.25
N HIS A 53 5.55 -34.27 -1.54
CA HIS A 53 5.80 -32.83 -1.52
C HIS A 53 6.16 -32.38 -2.93
N PHE A 54 5.34 -31.49 -3.50
CA PHE A 54 5.66 -30.82 -4.77
C PHE A 54 6.56 -29.63 -4.48
N LEU A 55 7.83 -29.73 -4.89
CA LEU A 55 8.87 -28.74 -4.59
C LEU A 55 9.70 -28.43 -5.83
N ALA A 56 10.17 -27.19 -5.94
CA ALA A 56 11.15 -26.80 -6.95
C ALA A 56 12.50 -27.47 -6.65
N LYS A 57 12.97 -28.28 -7.60
CA LYS A 57 14.27 -28.95 -7.53
C LYS A 57 15.40 -28.11 -8.11
N PHE A 58 15.09 -27.26 -9.09
CA PHE A 58 16.03 -26.39 -9.79
C PHE A 58 15.55 -24.95 -9.66
N TYR A 59 16.49 -24.01 -9.61
CA TYR A 59 16.22 -22.59 -9.41
C TYR A 59 16.59 -21.80 -10.69
N PRO A 60 15.92 -20.67 -10.95
CA PRO A 60 16.31 -19.77 -12.02
C PRO A 60 17.68 -19.11 -11.74
N GLU A 61 18.42 -18.74 -12.79
CA GLU A 61 19.57 -17.82 -12.71
C GLU A 61 19.10 -16.39 -12.37
N ASN A 62 17.97 -15.95 -12.93
CA ASN A 62 17.30 -14.70 -12.58
C ASN A 62 15.79 -14.93 -12.42
N ALA A 63 15.25 -14.71 -11.21
CA ALA A 63 13.84 -14.94 -10.92
C ALA A 63 12.90 -14.08 -11.78
N GLU A 64 13.22 -12.80 -12.01
CA GLU A 64 12.37 -11.85 -12.75
C GLU A 64 12.32 -12.15 -14.26
N GLU A 65 13.42 -12.66 -14.82
CA GLU A 65 13.51 -12.98 -16.25
C GLU A 65 12.96 -14.36 -16.62
N GLU A 66 13.02 -15.33 -15.69
CA GLU A 66 12.68 -16.73 -15.95
C GLU A 66 11.32 -17.16 -15.42
N LEU A 67 10.81 -16.56 -14.34
CA LEU A 67 9.51 -16.92 -13.79
C LEU A 67 8.40 -16.22 -14.57
N VAL A 68 7.72 -16.98 -15.43
CA VAL A 68 6.73 -16.43 -16.36
C VAL A 68 5.32 -16.38 -15.76
N GLN A 69 4.89 -17.45 -15.12
CA GLN A 69 3.52 -17.59 -14.61
C GLN A 69 3.43 -17.21 -13.13
N GLU A 70 2.36 -16.52 -12.76
CA GLU A 70 2.07 -16.10 -11.39
C GLU A 70 2.04 -17.29 -10.42
N ILE A 71 1.45 -18.43 -10.83
CA ILE A 71 1.43 -19.65 -10.00
C ILE A 71 2.83 -20.21 -9.73
N THR A 72 3.71 -20.21 -10.73
CA THR A 72 5.08 -20.71 -10.59
C THR A 72 5.86 -19.79 -9.65
N GLN A 73 5.71 -18.47 -9.83
CA GLN A 73 6.29 -17.47 -8.94
C GLN A 73 5.82 -17.66 -7.50
N HIS A 74 4.52 -17.85 -7.27
CA HIS A 74 3.94 -18.06 -5.96
C HIS A 74 4.53 -19.30 -5.26
N LEU A 75 4.68 -20.42 -5.98
CA LEU A 75 5.27 -21.64 -5.43
C LEU A 75 6.75 -21.47 -5.07
N PHE A 76 7.53 -20.75 -5.90
CA PHE A 76 8.92 -20.40 -5.57
C PHE A 76 8.99 -19.50 -4.33
N PHE A 77 8.16 -18.46 -4.26
CA PHE A 77 8.06 -17.56 -3.11
C PHE A 77 7.80 -18.35 -1.83
N LEU A 78 6.79 -19.23 -1.80
CA LEU A 78 6.47 -20.04 -0.63
C LEU A 78 7.63 -20.96 -0.21
N GLN A 79 8.26 -21.63 -1.17
CA GLN A 79 9.37 -22.53 -0.90
C GLN A 79 10.59 -21.78 -0.33
N VAL A 80 10.97 -20.65 -0.94
CA VAL A 80 12.12 -19.85 -0.51
C VAL A 80 11.86 -19.21 0.85
N LYS A 81 10.65 -18.65 1.07
CA LYS A 81 10.23 -18.12 2.36
C LYS A 81 10.35 -19.18 3.46
N LYS A 82 9.84 -20.39 3.19
CA LYS A 82 9.98 -21.51 4.14
C LYS A 82 11.44 -21.88 4.39
N GLN A 83 12.28 -21.90 3.37
CA GLN A 83 13.71 -22.22 3.54
C GLN A 83 14.47 -21.17 4.35
N ILE A 84 14.10 -19.89 4.26
CA ILE A 84 14.66 -18.82 5.09
C ILE A 84 14.19 -18.95 6.54
N LEU A 85 12.89 -19.17 6.77
CA LEU A 85 12.32 -19.35 8.11
C LEU A 85 12.82 -20.63 8.82
N ASP A 86 13.00 -21.72 8.05
CA ASP A 86 13.61 -22.97 8.50
C ASP A 86 15.14 -22.87 8.69
N GLU A 87 15.75 -21.70 8.43
CA GLU A 87 17.20 -21.46 8.51
C GLU A 87 18.06 -22.37 7.59
N LYS A 88 17.45 -22.89 6.52
CA LYS A 88 18.17 -23.60 5.44
C LYS A 88 18.96 -22.64 4.57
N ILE A 89 18.43 -21.42 4.39
CA ILE A 89 19.10 -20.30 3.73
C ILE A 89 19.42 -19.28 4.82
N TYR A 90 20.71 -18.95 4.98
CA TYR A 90 21.12 -17.84 5.83
C TYR A 90 20.59 -16.53 5.26
N CYS A 91 19.99 -15.70 6.10
CA CYS A 91 19.48 -14.38 5.76
C CYS A 91 19.87 -13.39 6.85
N PRO A 92 20.57 -12.28 6.56
CA PRO A 92 20.94 -11.32 7.58
C PRO A 92 19.70 -10.64 8.18
N PRO A 93 19.78 -10.10 9.42
CA PRO A 93 18.65 -9.52 10.13
C PRO A 93 17.90 -8.43 9.35
N GLU A 94 18.62 -7.48 8.78
CA GLU A 94 18.08 -6.37 7.99
C GLU A 94 17.29 -6.85 6.77
N ALA A 95 17.83 -7.84 6.04
CA ALA A 95 17.13 -8.45 4.91
C ALA A 95 15.93 -9.29 5.36
N SER A 96 16.01 -9.95 6.52
CA SER A 96 14.90 -10.75 7.06
C SER A 96 13.67 -9.89 7.37
N VAL A 97 13.87 -8.69 7.94
CA VAL A 97 12.79 -7.72 8.20
C VAL A 97 12.17 -7.21 6.90
N LEU A 98 13.01 -6.85 5.91
CA LEU A 98 12.52 -6.40 4.61
C LEU A 98 11.73 -7.51 3.90
N LEU A 99 12.24 -8.73 3.87
CA LEU A 99 11.56 -9.90 3.30
C LEU A 99 10.24 -10.19 4.04
N ALA A 100 10.20 -10.08 5.37
CA ALA A 100 8.98 -10.20 6.15
C ALA A 100 7.93 -9.16 5.72
N SER A 101 8.32 -7.91 5.50
CA SER A 101 7.40 -6.85 5.05
C SER A 101 6.78 -7.14 3.67
N TYR A 102 7.56 -7.67 2.72
CA TYR A 102 7.03 -8.12 1.43
C TYR A 102 6.12 -9.34 1.57
N ALA A 103 6.44 -10.29 2.47
CA ALA A 103 5.58 -11.44 2.73
C ALA A 103 4.23 -11.02 3.35
N VAL A 104 4.21 -10.00 4.20
CA VAL A 104 3.00 -9.40 4.77
C VAL A 104 2.18 -8.72 3.67
N GLN A 105 2.81 -7.90 2.80
CA GLN A 105 2.14 -7.28 1.65
C GLN A 105 1.52 -8.33 0.71
N ALA A 106 2.25 -9.41 0.41
CA ALA A 106 1.74 -10.49 -0.43
C ALA A 106 0.52 -11.21 0.18
N LYS A 107 0.48 -11.34 1.51
CA LYS A 107 -0.60 -12.04 2.22
C LYS A 107 -1.82 -11.16 2.47
N TYR A 108 -1.62 -9.91 2.88
CA TYR A 108 -2.66 -9.03 3.41
C TYR A 108 -3.04 -7.87 2.46
N GLY A 109 -2.27 -7.63 1.39
CA GLY A 109 -2.47 -6.46 0.53
C GLY A 109 -1.97 -5.19 1.21
N ASP A 110 -2.51 -4.03 0.85
CA ASP A 110 -2.04 -2.73 1.36
C ASP A 110 -2.26 -2.53 2.86
N TYR A 111 -1.26 -1.95 3.54
CA TYR A 111 -1.40 -1.55 4.93
C TYR A 111 -2.47 -0.46 5.10
N ASP A 112 -3.32 -0.67 6.10
CA ASP A 112 -4.37 0.25 6.53
C ASP A 112 -4.36 0.34 8.07
N PRO A 113 -3.95 1.49 8.65
CA PRO A 113 -3.92 1.68 10.10
C PRO A 113 -5.29 1.54 10.79
N SER A 114 -6.39 1.68 10.05
CA SER A 114 -7.75 1.51 10.58
C SER A 114 -8.10 0.03 10.80
N VAL A 115 -7.55 -0.87 9.99
CA VAL A 115 -7.80 -2.32 10.00
C VAL A 115 -6.68 -3.08 10.73
N HIS A 116 -5.43 -2.77 10.42
CA HIS A 116 -4.24 -3.46 10.90
C HIS A 116 -3.77 -2.85 12.23
N LYS A 117 -4.40 -3.27 13.33
CA LYS A 117 -4.05 -2.83 14.68
C LYS A 117 -2.85 -3.61 15.23
N ARG A 118 -2.18 -3.04 16.24
CA ARG A 118 -1.07 -3.72 16.95
C ARG A 118 -1.48 -5.13 17.40
N GLY A 119 -0.61 -6.10 17.16
CA GLY A 119 -0.82 -7.52 17.42
C GLY A 119 -1.40 -8.30 16.25
N PHE A 120 -1.73 -7.68 15.10
CA PHE A 120 -2.32 -8.39 13.96
C PHE A 120 -1.37 -9.42 13.33
N LEU A 121 -0.06 -9.24 13.52
CA LEU A 121 0.98 -10.18 13.06
C LEU A 121 1.42 -11.18 14.14
N ALA A 122 0.82 -11.18 15.32
CA ALA A 122 1.29 -11.98 16.46
C ALA A 122 1.27 -13.52 16.23
N GLN A 123 0.43 -14.00 15.30
CA GLN A 123 0.35 -15.42 14.94
C GLN A 123 1.23 -15.80 13.74
N GLU A 124 1.91 -14.83 13.12
CA GLU A 124 2.70 -15.07 11.93
C GLU A 124 4.16 -15.41 12.27
N GLU A 125 4.67 -16.48 11.66
CA GLU A 125 6.10 -16.75 11.64
C GLU A 125 6.77 -15.96 10.52
N LEU A 126 7.25 -14.76 10.85
CA LEU A 126 7.81 -13.81 9.88
C LEU A 126 9.34 -13.75 9.85
N LEU A 127 10.00 -14.09 10.96
CA LEU A 127 11.46 -13.99 11.09
C LEU A 127 12.07 -15.34 11.50
N PRO A 128 13.29 -15.65 11.04
CA PRO A 128 14.04 -16.81 11.53
C PRO A 128 14.28 -16.72 13.05
N LYS A 129 14.26 -17.86 13.74
CA LYS A 129 14.44 -17.92 15.20
C LYS A 129 15.78 -17.34 15.64
N ARG A 130 16.85 -17.55 14.86
CA ARG A 130 18.16 -16.93 15.03
C ARG A 130 18.06 -15.41 15.09
N VAL A 131 17.34 -14.78 14.17
CA VAL A 131 17.20 -13.31 14.12
C VAL A 131 16.46 -12.81 15.36
N ILE A 132 15.34 -13.45 15.73
CA ILE A 132 14.58 -13.08 16.94
C ILE A 132 15.47 -13.20 18.18
N ASN A 133 16.23 -14.28 18.29
CA ASN A 133 17.08 -14.54 19.45
C ASN A 133 18.32 -13.64 19.51
N LEU A 134 18.81 -13.14 18.37
CA LEU A 134 20.02 -12.32 18.28
C LEU A 134 19.85 -10.93 18.89
N TYR A 135 18.62 -10.42 18.99
CA TYR A 135 18.35 -9.08 19.50
C TYR A 135 17.48 -9.12 20.77
N GLN A 136 17.69 -8.18 21.68
CA GLN A 136 16.84 -7.95 22.84
C GLN A 136 15.60 -7.14 22.43
N MET A 137 14.75 -7.73 21.60
CA MET A 137 13.52 -7.13 21.09
C MET A 137 12.31 -7.99 21.42
N THR A 138 11.20 -7.35 21.78
CA THR A 138 9.92 -8.05 21.97
C THR A 138 9.25 -8.35 20.63
N PRO A 139 8.30 -9.29 20.56
CA PRO A 139 7.51 -9.53 19.34
C PRO A 139 6.84 -8.27 18.80
N GLU A 140 6.36 -7.39 19.68
CA GLU A 140 5.72 -6.13 19.31
C GLU A 140 6.71 -5.14 18.69
N MET A 141 7.95 -5.10 19.18
CA MET A 141 9.00 -4.27 18.58
C MET A 141 9.35 -4.75 17.17
N TRP A 142 9.42 -6.07 16.96
CA TRP A 142 9.60 -6.64 15.62
C TRP A 142 8.43 -6.34 14.70
N GLU A 143 7.20 -6.47 15.20
CA GLU A 143 5.99 -6.13 14.47
C GLU A 143 6.01 -4.65 14.04
N GLU A 144 6.42 -3.74 14.92
CA GLU A 144 6.54 -2.31 14.58
C GLU A 144 7.55 -2.07 13.47
N ARG A 145 8.72 -2.73 13.51
CA ARG A 145 9.73 -2.61 12.44
C ARG A 145 9.22 -3.16 11.11
N ILE A 146 8.60 -4.33 11.12
CA ILE A 146 8.03 -4.95 9.91
C ILE A 146 6.89 -4.08 9.36
N THR A 147 6.04 -3.53 10.22
CA THR A 147 4.89 -2.70 9.84
C THR A 147 5.32 -1.37 9.21
N ALA A 148 6.43 -0.77 9.69
CA ALA A 148 6.99 0.42 9.07
C ALA A 148 7.34 0.19 7.60
N TRP A 149 8.04 -0.91 7.30
CA TRP A 149 8.36 -1.31 5.92
C TRP A 149 7.13 -1.75 5.12
N TYR A 150 6.18 -2.42 5.78
CA TYR A 150 4.92 -2.84 5.15
C TYR A 150 4.11 -1.62 4.63
N ALA A 151 4.08 -0.52 5.37
CA ALA A 151 3.41 0.71 4.95
C ALA A 151 3.99 1.32 3.67
N GLU A 152 5.30 1.17 3.44
CA GLU A 152 5.99 1.67 2.23
C GLU A 152 5.65 0.86 0.97
N HIS A 153 5.10 -0.36 1.12
CA HIS A 153 4.73 -1.23 -0.01
C HIS A 153 3.34 -0.95 -0.57
N ARG A 154 2.65 0.08 -0.06
CA ARG A 154 1.30 0.43 -0.47
C ARG A 154 1.20 0.62 -1.99
N GLY A 155 0.19 -0.01 -2.58
CA GLY A 155 -0.06 -0.01 -4.02
C GLY A 155 0.61 -1.16 -4.75
N ARG A 156 1.52 -1.92 -4.13
CA ARG A 156 2.10 -3.12 -4.76
C ARG A 156 1.09 -4.27 -4.78
N ALA A 157 0.93 -4.89 -5.93
CA ALA A 157 0.11 -6.09 -6.04
C ALA A 157 0.79 -7.29 -5.35
N ARG A 158 0.03 -8.34 -5.09
CA ARG A 158 0.54 -9.56 -4.46
C ARG A 158 1.66 -10.19 -5.28
N ASP A 159 1.47 -10.35 -6.58
CA ASP A 159 2.48 -10.88 -7.51
C ASP A 159 3.72 -9.99 -7.54
N GLU A 160 3.57 -8.67 -7.50
CA GLU A 160 4.73 -7.77 -7.43
C GLU A 160 5.50 -7.93 -6.12
N ALA A 161 4.81 -8.05 -4.97
CA ALA A 161 5.44 -8.26 -3.68
C ALA A 161 6.16 -9.61 -3.57
N GLU A 162 5.56 -10.68 -4.09
CA GLU A 162 6.18 -12.01 -4.15
C GLU A 162 7.42 -12.01 -5.08
N MET A 163 7.39 -11.24 -6.18
CA MET A 163 8.56 -11.11 -7.07
C MET A 163 9.69 -10.32 -6.42
N GLU A 164 9.39 -9.19 -5.77
CA GLU A 164 10.41 -8.41 -5.05
C GLU A 164 11.05 -9.23 -3.91
N TYR A 165 10.27 -10.04 -3.20
CA TYR A 165 10.80 -11.01 -2.23
C TYR A 165 11.85 -11.92 -2.87
N LEU A 166 11.54 -12.51 -4.03
CA LEU A 166 12.45 -13.43 -4.73
C LEU A 166 13.68 -12.71 -5.29
N LYS A 167 13.53 -11.47 -5.78
CA LYS A 167 14.65 -10.63 -6.28
C LYS A 167 15.67 -10.32 -5.19
N ILE A 168 15.22 -10.12 -3.96
CA ILE A 168 16.11 -9.95 -2.81
C ILE A 168 16.70 -11.29 -2.37
N ALA A 169 15.85 -12.33 -2.26
CA ALA A 169 16.28 -13.63 -1.76
C ALA A 169 17.30 -14.34 -2.67
N GLN A 170 17.24 -14.12 -3.99
CA GLN A 170 18.19 -14.76 -4.94
C GLN A 170 19.65 -14.34 -4.73
N ASP A 171 19.86 -13.13 -4.17
CA ASP A 171 21.17 -12.58 -3.86
C ASP A 171 21.79 -13.14 -2.57
N LEU A 172 21.01 -13.85 -1.75
CA LEU A 172 21.53 -14.53 -0.56
C LEU A 172 22.52 -15.63 -0.95
N GLU A 173 23.63 -15.73 -0.22
CA GLU A 173 24.77 -16.56 -0.61
C GLU A 173 24.40 -18.06 -0.68
N MET A 174 23.48 -18.50 0.17
CA MET A 174 23.02 -19.90 0.24
C MET A 174 21.80 -20.19 -0.66
N TYR A 175 21.23 -19.18 -1.34
CA TYR A 175 20.03 -19.36 -2.16
C TYR A 175 20.26 -20.34 -3.33
N GLY A 176 19.38 -21.34 -3.45
CA GLY A 176 19.43 -22.32 -4.54
C GLY A 176 20.63 -23.28 -4.52
N VAL A 177 21.46 -23.24 -3.47
CA VAL A 177 22.66 -24.08 -3.35
C VAL A 177 22.34 -25.40 -2.64
N ASN A 178 22.61 -26.52 -3.31
CA ASN A 178 22.52 -27.85 -2.71
C ASN A 178 23.89 -28.28 -2.18
N TYR A 179 24.01 -28.44 -0.86
CA TYR A 179 25.28 -28.78 -0.20
C TYR A 179 25.46 -30.29 0.02
N PHE A 180 26.64 -30.80 -0.29
CA PHE A 180 27.04 -32.19 -0.10
C PHE A 180 28.40 -32.31 0.60
N ALA A 181 28.48 -33.11 1.66
CA ALA A 181 29.74 -33.42 2.31
C ALA A 181 30.60 -34.33 1.40
N ILE A 182 31.82 -33.86 1.10
CA ILE A 182 32.78 -34.53 0.23
C ILE A 182 34.16 -34.57 0.88
N ARG A 183 35.04 -35.44 0.38
CA ARG A 183 36.46 -35.47 0.73
C ARG A 183 37.31 -35.40 -0.52
N ASN A 184 38.35 -34.59 -0.53
CA ASN A 184 39.34 -34.61 -1.61
C ASN A 184 40.24 -35.86 -1.51
N LYS A 185 41.17 -36.04 -2.46
CA LYS A 185 42.14 -37.14 -2.44
C LYS A 185 43.03 -37.17 -1.20
N LYS A 186 43.30 -36.01 -0.58
CA LYS A 186 44.08 -35.88 0.65
C LYS A 186 43.30 -36.23 1.92
N GLY A 187 42.00 -36.51 1.80
CA GLY A 187 41.13 -36.80 2.93
C GLY A 187 40.57 -35.54 3.64
N THR A 188 40.85 -34.34 3.13
CA THR A 188 40.29 -33.08 3.66
C THR A 188 38.78 -33.07 3.47
N GLU A 189 38.04 -32.83 4.55
CA GLU A 189 36.59 -32.64 4.51
C GLU A 189 36.23 -31.29 3.91
N LEU A 190 35.32 -31.30 2.94
CA LEU A 190 34.87 -30.13 2.19
C LEU A 190 33.36 -30.24 1.94
N LEU A 191 32.75 -29.14 1.50
CA LEU A 191 31.37 -29.12 1.04
C LEU A 191 31.33 -28.79 -0.46
N LEU A 192 30.60 -29.58 -1.23
CA LEU A 192 30.24 -29.29 -2.61
C LEU A 192 28.88 -28.58 -2.63
N GLY A 193 28.81 -27.38 -3.17
CA GLY A 193 27.58 -26.72 -3.55
C GLY A 193 27.28 -26.93 -5.03
N VAL A 194 26.04 -27.27 -5.35
CA VAL A 194 25.52 -27.38 -6.71
C VAL A 194 24.35 -26.42 -6.87
N ASP A 195 24.44 -25.49 -7.83
CA ASP A 195 23.39 -24.50 -8.11
C ASP A 195 23.20 -24.25 -9.62
N ALA A 196 22.40 -23.24 -9.96
CA ALA A 196 22.10 -22.86 -11.34
C ALA A 196 23.32 -22.27 -12.09
N LEU A 197 24.34 -21.79 -11.37
CA LEU A 197 25.50 -21.09 -11.93
C LEU A 197 26.71 -22.01 -12.12
N GLY A 198 26.89 -23.00 -11.24
CA GLY A 198 27.98 -23.95 -11.34
C GLY A 198 28.13 -24.91 -10.17
N LEU A 199 29.39 -25.33 -9.97
CA LEU A 199 29.83 -26.15 -8.85
C LEU A 199 30.78 -25.35 -7.97
N HIS A 200 30.58 -25.43 -6.67
CA HIS A 200 31.29 -24.61 -5.70
C HIS A 200 31.86 -25.48 -4.57
N ILE A 201 33.09 -25.21 -4.15
CA ILE A 201 33.76 -25.93 -3.06
C ILE A 201 33.89 -24.98 -1.87
N TYR A 202 33.38 -25.40 -0.73
CA TYR A 202 33.35 -24.64 0.51
C TYR A 202 34.12 -25.38 1.61
N ASP A 203 34.56 -24.61 2.60
CA ASP A 203 34.92 -25.20 3.89
C ASP A 203 33.65 -25.61 4.64
N PRO A 204 33.68 -26.72 5.41
CA PRO A 204 32.55 -27.11 6.23
C PRO A 204 32.07 -26.02 7.20
N GLU A 205 33.00 -25.17 7.65
CA GLU A 205 32.75 -24.07 8.58
C GLU A 205 32.28 -22.78 7.90
N ASN A 206 32.44 -22.64 6.58
CA ASN A 206 32.02 -21.45 5.83
C ASN A 206 31.23 -21.82 4.59
N LYS A 207 29.90 -21.85 4.74
CA LYS A 207 28.94 -22.13 3.65
C LYS A 207 28.58 -20.91 2.81
N LEU A 208 28.96 -19.70 3.23
CA LEU A 208 28.61 -18.45 2.54
C LEU A 208 29.59 -18.18 1.39
N THR A 209 30.89 -18.37 1.65
CA THR A 209 31.94 -18.00 0.69
C THR A 209 32.61 -19.25 0.11
N PRO A 210 32.44 -19.54 -1.19
CA PRO A 210 33.14 -20.66 -1.83
C PRO A 210 34.64 -20.36 -1.98
N LYS A 211 35.48 -21.37 -1.73
CA LYS A 211 36.93 -21.34 -2.00
C LYS A 211 37.25 -21.50 -3.48
N ILE A 212 36.53 -22.39 -4.15
CA ILE A 212 36.75 -22.71 -5.56
C ILE A 212 35.39 -22.77 -6.25
N SER A 213 35.28 -22.18 -7.43
CA SER A 213 34.07 -22.19 -8.25
C SER A 213 34.39 -22.68 -9.65
N PHE A 214 33.54 -23.58 -10.16
CA PHE A 214 33.57 -24.12 -11.52
C PHE A 214 32.24 -23.74 -12.20
N PRO A 215 32.21 -22.63 -12.96
CA PRO A 215 31.06 -22.26 -13.76
C PRO A 215 30.68 -23.35 -14.77
N TRP A 216 29.40 -23.49 -15.09
CA TRP A 216 28.94 -24.52 -16.04
C TRP A 216 29.60 -24.41 -17.43
N ASN A 217 29.92 -23.21 -17.92
CA ASN A 217 30.63 -23.01 -19.20
C ASN A 217 32.11 -23.41 -19.17
N GLU A 218 32.69 -23.64 -17.98
CA GLU A 218 34.08 -24.08 -17.81
C GLU A 218 34.19 -25.60 -17.57
N ILE A 219 33.09 -26.34 -17.57
CA ILE A 219 33.07 -27.77 -17.28
C ILE A 219 32.92 -28.55 -18.58
N ARG A 220 33.87 -29.46 -18.85
CA ARG A 220 33.85 -30.36 -20.01
C ARG A 220 33.00 -31.61 -19.74
N ASN A 221 33.20 -32.21 -18.57
CA ASN A 221 32.59 -33.49 -18.24
C ASN A 221 32.52 -33.68 -16.73
N ILE A 222 31.41 -34.25 -16.25
CA ILE A 222 31.22 -34.69 -14.88
C ILE A 222 30.90 -36.17 -14.90
N SER A 223 31.64 -36.96 -14.14
CA SER A 223 31.47 -38.41 -14.08
C SER A 223 31.86 -38.92 -12.71
N TYR A 224 31.36 -40.09 -12.32
CA TYR A 224 31.83 -40.79 -11.15
C TYR A 224 32.03 -42.27 -11.41
N SER A 225 32.99 -42.86 -10.72
CA SER A 225 33.27 -44.29 -10.73
C SER A 225 33.34 -44.77 -9.29
N ASP A 226 32.45 -45.69 -8.93
CA ASP A 226 32.24 -46.16 -7.56
C ASP A 226 32.02 -44.99 -6.56
N LYS A 227 33.06 -44.62 -5.80
CA LYS A 227 33.02 -43.53 -4.83
C LYS A 227 33.67 -42.24 -5.31
N GLU A 228 34.50 -42.27 -6.37
CA GLU A 228 35.25 -41.12 -6.86
C GLU A 228 34.47 -40.35 -7.93
N PHE A 229 34.14 -39.09 -7.63
CA PHE A 229 33.65 -38.09 -8.56
C PHE A 229 34.81 -37.37 -9.22
N THR A 230 34.64 -37.06 -10.50
CA THR A 230 35.62 -36.35 -11.33
C THR A 230 34.93 -35.22 -12.07
N ILE A 231 35.40 -33.99 -11.84
CA ILE A 231 35.03 -32.79 -12.60
C ILE A 231 36.20 -32.46 -13.52
N LYS A 232 35.99 -32.58 -14.84
CA LYS A 232 37.00 -32.24 -15.85
C LYS A 232 36.71 -30.83 -16.38
N PRO A 233 37.61 -29.86 -16.18
CA PRO A 233 37.49 -28.54 -16.79
C PRO A 233 37.55 -28.59 -18.32
N LEU A 234 37.01 -27.55 -18.96
CA LEU A 234 37.07 -27.33 -20.40
C LEU A 234 38.50 -27.02 -20.84
N ASP A 235 39.21 -26.14 -20.12
CA ASP A 235 40.63 -25.92 -20.34
C ASP A 235 41.45 -27.11 -19.84
N LYS A 236 42.22 -27.73 -20.74
CA LYS A 236 43.07 -28.88 -20.44
C LYS A 236 44.27 -28.52 -19.54
N LYS A 237 44.60 -27.23 -19.41
CA LYS A 237 45.67 -26.74 -18.52
C LYS A 237 45.24 -26.73 -17.05
N ILE A 238 43.94 -26.76 -16.78
CA ILE A 238 43.40 -26.75 -15.42
C ILE A 238 43.29 -28.18 -14.93
N ASP A 239 43.81 -28.41 -13.72
CA ASP A 239 43.79 -29.74 -13.10
C ASP A 239 42.36 -30.28 -12.89
N VAL A 240 42.25 -31.58 -13.07
CA VAL A 240 41.00 -32.32 -12.87
C VAL A 240 40.69 -32.40 -11.37
N PHE A 241 39.53 -31.87 -10.96
CA PHE A 241 39.11 -31.94 -9.57
C PHE A 241 38.45 -33.28 -9.27
N LYS A 242 38.96 -33.98 -8.25
CA LYS A 242 38.49 -35.30 -7.83
C LYS A 242 38.14 -35.31 -6.36
N PHE A 243 36.99 -35.88 -6.04
CA PHE A 243 36.51 -35.99 -4.66
C PHE A 243 35.70 -37.27 -4.47
N ASN A 244 35.56 -37.69 -3.23
CA ASN A 244 34.72 -38.82 -2.83
C ASN A 244 33.57 -38.34 -1.97
N SER A 245 32.38 -38.92 -2.11
CA SER A 245 31.29 -38.73 -1.15
C SER A 245 31.18 -39.93 -0.21
N SER A 246 30.43 -39.76 0.87
CA SER A 246 30.23 -40.81 1.89
C SER A 246 29.34 -41.97 1.44
N LYS A 247 28.45 -41.77 0.45
CA LYS A 247 27.41 -42.77 0.08
C LYS A 247 27.13 -42.76 -1.43
N LEU A 248 26.99 -43.96 -2.02
CA LEU A 248 26.67 -44.12 -3.45
C LEU A 248 25.32 -43.50 -3.86
N ARG A 249 24.33 -43.47 -2.95
CA ARG A 249 23.04 -42.80 -3.21
C ARG A 249 23.21 -41.28 -3.38
N VAL A 250 24.11 -40.67 -2.60
CA VAL A 250 24.41 -39.23 -2.68
C VAL A 250 25.10 -38.91 -4.00
N ASN A 251 26.04 -39.77 -4.43
CA ASN A 251 26.67 -39.69 -5.75
C ASN A 251 25.66 -39.62 -6.89
N LYS A 252 24.68 -40.53 -6.92
CA LYS A 252 23.61 -40.50 -7.92
C LYS A 252 22.83 -39.18 -7.91
N LEU A 253 22.50 -38.67 -6.72
CA LEU A 253 21.78 -37.41 -6.56
C LEU A 253 22.61 -36.21 -7.06
N ILE A 254 23.88 -36.12 -6.68
CA ILE A 254 24.81 -35.07 -7.15
C ILE A 254 24.85 -35.07 -8.68
N LEU A 255 25.06 -36.23 -9.31
CA LEU A 255 25.13 -36.30 -10.77
C LEU A 255 23.81 -35.85 -11.42
N GLN A 256 22.66 -36.26 -10.89
CA GLN A 256 21.35 -35.85 -11.39
C GLN A 256 21.13 -34.34 -11.28
N LEU A 257 21.58 -33.72 -10.18
CA LEU A 257 21.52 -32.26 -10.02
C LEU A 257 22.49 -31.55 -10.99
N CYS A 258 23.69 -32.07 -11.19
CA CYS A 258 24.64 -31.52 -12.16
C CYS A 258 24.09 -31.57 -13.59
N ILE A 259 23.54 -32.71 -14.01
CA ILE A 259 22.95 -32.88 -15.34
C ILE A 259 21.79 -31.91 -15.53
N GLY A 260 20.86 -31.84 -14.57
CA GLY A 260 19.69 -30.96 -14.68
C GLY A 260 20.05 -29.47 -14.69
N ASN A 261 20.93 -29.01 -13.79
CA ASN A 261 21.37 -27.61 -13.78
C ASN A 261 22.16 -27.26 -15.05
N HIS A 262 23.06 -28.14 -15.51
CA HIS A 262 23.81 -27.89 -16.74
C HIS A 262 22.90 -27.85 -17.99
N ASP A 263 21.89 -28.71 -18.08
CA ASP A 263 20.93 -28.68 -19.19
C ASP A 263 20.13 -27.37 -19.19
N LEU A 264 19.60 -26.93 -18.04
CA LEU A 264 18.91 -25.65 -17.91
C LEU A 264 19.84 -24.47 -18.24
N PHE A 265 21.07 -24.47 -17.75
CA PHE A 265 22.11 -23.50 -18.09
C PHE A 265 22.34 -23.40 -19.61
N MET A 266 22.41 -24.54 -20.30
CA MET A 266 22.58 -24.58 -21.76
C MET A 266 21.32 -24.12 -22.50
N ARG A 267 20.12 -24.36 -21.97
CA ARG A 267 18.86 -23.86 -22.53
C ARG A 267 18.75 -22.34 -22.44
N ARG A 268 19.11 -21.72 -21.32
CA ARG A 268 19.10 -20.25 -21.13
C ARG A 268 19.99 -19.48 -22.11
N ARG A 269 21.00 -20.14 -22.68
CA ARG A 269 21.93 -19.56 -23.66
C ARG A 269 21.49 -19.74 -25.11
N LYS A 270 20.32 -20.34 -25.32
CA LYS A 270 19.66 -20.48 -26.62
C LYS A 270 18.47 -19.54 -26.64
N ALA A 271 17.99 -19.21 -27.84
CA ALA A 271 16.73 -18.49 -27.98
C ALA A 271 15.58 -19.32 -27.37
N ASP A 272 14.62 -18.63 -26.76
CA ASP A 272 13.42 -19.25 -26.22
C ASP A 272 12.70 -20.06 -27.31
N SER A 273 12.19 -21.23 -26.94
CA SER A 273 11.32 -22.02 -27.81
C SER A 273 10.03 -21.28 -28.12
N LEU A 274 9.34 -21.64 -29.21
CA LEU A 274 8.07 -21.00 -29.59
C LEU A 274 7.02 -21.09 -28.46
N GLU A 275 6.98 -22.22 -27.75
CA GLU A 275 6.08 -22.43 -26.60
C GLU A 275 6.40 -21.46 -25.45
N VAL A 276 7.68 -21.30 -25.09
CA VAL A 276 8.11 -20.36 -24.04
C VAL A 276 7.82 -18.91 -24.45
N GLN A 277 8.05 -18.55 -25.71
CA GLN A 277 7.71 -17.22 -26.22
C GLN A 277 6.21 -16.95 -26.14
N GLN A 278 5.37 -17.93 -26.50
CA GLN A 278 3.92 -17.84 -26.38
C GLN A 278 3.48 -17.69 -24.92
N MET A 279 4.04 -18.48 -24.00
CA MET A 279 3.77 -18.36 -22.57
C MET A 279 4.15 -16.97 -22.04
N LYS A 280 5.31 -16.43 -22.42
CA LYS A 280 5.74 -15.07 -22.04
C LYS A 280 4.84 -14.00 -22.65
N ALA A 281 4.36 -14.18 -23.87
CA ALA A 281 3.41 -13.25 -24.49
C ALA A 281 2.07 -13.24 -23.75
N GLN A 282 1.52 -14.42 -23.46
CA GLN A 282 0.27 -14.57 -22.71
C GLN A 282 0.37 -13.98 -21.30
N ALA A 283 1.44 -14.27 -20.57
CA ALA A 283 1.64 -13.72 -19.22
C ALA A 283 1.75 -12.18 -19.24
N ARG A 284 2.43 -11.61 -20.24
CA ARG A 284 2.51 -10.14 -20.40
C ARG A 284 1.15 -9.53 -20.72
N GLU A 285 0.38 -10.15 -21.61
CA GLU A 285 -0.98 -9.71 -21.95
C GLU A 285 -1.91 -9.76 -20.73
N GLU A 286 -1.87 -10.86 -19.96
CA GLU A 286 -2.68 -11.02 -18.76
C GLU A 286 -2.30 -9.97 -17.68
N LYS A 287 -1.00 -9.76 -17.46
CA LYS A 287 -0.51 -8.74 -16.53
C LYS A 287 -0.94 -7.34 -16.96
N ALA A 288 -0.80 -7.00 -18.24
CA ALA A 288 -1.25 -5.71 -18.78
C ALA A 288 -2.76 -5.53 -18.63
N ARG A 289 -3.55 -6.58 -18.88
CA ARG A 289 -5.00 -6.57 -18.69
C ARG A 289 -5.39 -6.30 -17.23
N LYS A 290 -4.79 -7.03 -16.28
CA LYS A 290 -5.00 -6.83 -14.82
C LYS A 290 -4.60 -5.42 -14.40
N GLN A 291 -3.49 -4.89 -14.92
CA GLN A 291 -3.03 -3.54 -14.62
C GLN A 291 -4.01 -2.47 -15.13
N MET A 292 -4.50 -2.61 -16.36
CA MET A 292 -5.50 -1.70 -16.94
C MET A 292 -6.81 -1.71 -16.16
N GLU A 293 -7.29 -2.90 -15.75
CA GLU A 293 -8.48 -3.05 -14.92
C GLU A 293 -8.30 -2.37 -13.55
N ARG A 294 -7.14 -2.57 -12.91
CA ARG A 294 -6.81 -1.93 -11.64
C ARG A 294 -6.73 -0.42 -11.75
N GLN A 295 -6.10 0.12 -12.81
CA GLN A 295 -6.04 1.56 -13.06
C GLN A 295 -7.43 2.15 -13.29
N ARG A 296 -8.30 1.44 -14.04
CA ARG A 296 -9.69 1.86 -14.24
C ARG A 296 -10.45 1.93 -12.92
N LEU A 297 -10.35 0.89 -12.09
CA LEU A 297 -10.99 0.86 -10.77
C LEU A 297 -10.47 1.96 -9.85
N ALA A 298 -9.15 2.22 -9.86
CA ALA A 298 -8.54 3.29 -9.07
C ALA A 298 -9.05 4.69 -9.48
N ARG A 299 -9.16 4.96 -10.79
CA ARG A 299 -9.75 6.20 -11.30
C ARG A 299 -11.22 6.34 -10.91
N GLU A 300 -11.99 5.25 -11.01
CA GLU A 300 -13.40 5.25 -10.60
C GLU A 300 -13.55 5.52 -9.10
N LYS A 301 -12.70 4.92 -8.26
CA LYS A 301 -12.68 5.18 -6.81
C LYS A 301 -12.33 6.63 -6.51
N GLN A 302 -11.31 7.19 -7.17
CA GLN A 302 -10.93 8.59 -6.98
C GLN A 302 -12.07 9.54 -7.36
N MET A 303 -12.72 9.32 -8.51
CA MET A 303 -13.87 10.13 -8.93
C MET A 303 -15.03 10.05 -7.93
N ARG A 304 -15.28 8.87 -7.34
CA ARG A 304 -16.29 8.72 -6.27
C ARG A 304 -15.92 9.48 -5.00
N GLU A 305 -14.67 9.39 -4.56
CA GLU A 305 -14.20 10.11 -3.37
C GLU A 305 -14.27 11.63 -3.56
N GLU A 306 -13.94 12.15 -4.75
CA GLU A 306 -14.09 13.57 -5.09
C GLU A 306 -15.57 14.00 -5.15
N ALA A 307 -16.44 13.16 -5.72
CA ALA A 307 -17.88 13.40 -5.73
C ALA A 307 -18.49 13.40 -4.31
N GLU A 308 -18.01 12.52 -3.43
CA GLU A 308 -18.44 12.49 -2.02
C GLU A 308 -17.96 13.72 -1.25
N ARG A 309 -16.70 14.14 -1.40
CA ARG A 309 -16.20 15.37 -0.78
C ARG A 309 -16.96 16.61 -1.25
N THR A 310 -17.27 16.70 -2.54
CA THR A 310 -18.04 17.82 -3.09
C THR A 310 -19.49 17.81 -2.59
N ARG A 311 -20.11 16.62 -2.46
CA ARG A 311 -21.42 16.47 -1.81
C ARG A 311 -21.40 16.96 -0.37
N ASP A 312 -20.45 16.50 0.43
CA ASP A 312 -20.36 16.85 1.86
C ASP A 312 -20.12 18.36 2.06
N GLU A 313 -19.32 18.98 1.20
CA GLU A 313 -19.11 20.44 1.20
C GLU A 313 -20.39 21.20 0.84
N LEU A 314 -21.13 20.75 -0.19
CA LEU A 314 -22.41 21.35 -0.56
C LEU A 314 -23.47 21.17 0.54
N GLU A 315 -23.50 20.01 1.19
CA GLU A 315 -24.41 19.74 2.31
C GLU A 315 -24.12 20.66 3.51
N ARG A 316 -22.85 20.85 3.86
CA ARG A 316 -22.44 21.81 4.90
C ARG A 316 -22.85 23.25 4.55
N ARG A 317 -22.64 23.68 3.30
CA ARG A 317 -23.07 25.01 2.85
C ARG A 317 -24.59 25.18 2.87
N LEU A 318 -25.34 24.16 2.46
CA LEU A 318 -26.79 24.16 2.53
C LEU A 318 -27.29 24.26 3.97
N LEU A 319 -26.67 23.53 4.90
CA LEU A 319 -27.00 23.61 6.31
C LEU A 319 -26.75 25.02 6.86
N GLN A 320 -25.59 25.61 6.56
CA GLN A 320 -25.27 26.99 6.96
C GLN A 320 -26.28 28.00 6.39
N MET A 321 -26.60 27.91 5.10
CA MET A 321 -27.60 28.80 4.48
C MET A 321 -28.98 28.63 5.10
N LYS A 322 -29.37 27.39 5.45
CA LYS A 322 -30.63 27.11 6.14
C LYS A 322 -30.65 27.74 7.53
N GLU A 323 -29.58 27.62 8.30
CA GLU A 323 -29.45 28.25 9.62
C GLU A 323 -29.52 29.78 9.52
N GLU A 324 -28.79 30.38 8.57
CA GLU A 324 -28.84 31.81 8.29
C GLU A 324 -30.25 32.29 7.91
N ALA A 325 -30.96 31.51 7.09
CA ALA A 325 -32.34 31.80 6.72
C ALA A 325 -33.29 31.68 7.92
N THR A 326 -33.13 30.65 8.77
CA THR A 326 -33.95 30.52 9.99
C THR A 326 -33.73 31.68 10.95
N MET A 327 -32.49 32.08 11.20
CA MET A 327 -32.18 33.24 12.05
C MET A 327 -32.75 34.54 11.49
N ALA A 328 -32.66 34.75 10.17
CA ALA A 328 -33.21 35.93 9.52
C ALA A 328 -34.75 35.93 9.58
N ASN A 329 -35.40 34.77 9.44
CA ASN A 329 -36.85 34.64 9.57
C ASN A 329 -37.32 34.86 11.01
N GLU A 330 -36.63 34.32 12.01
CA GLU A 330 -36.93 34.57 13.42
C GLU A 330 -36.71 36.03 13.83
N ALA A 331 -35.67 36.68 13.29
CA ALA A 331 -35.47 38.11 13.49
C ALA A 331 -36.59 38.93 12.84
N LEU A 332 -37.06 38.52 11.66
CA LEU A 332 -38.19 39.15 11.00
C LEU A 332 -39.47 39.04 11.84
N MET A 333 -39.86 37.83 12.24
CA MET A 333 -41.05 37.61 13.06
C MET A 333 -41.03 38.44 14.34
N ARG A 334 -39.91 38.44 15.08
CA ARG A 334 -39.75 39.25 16.30
C ARG A 334 -39.87 40.75 16.03
N SER A 335 -39.33 41.21 14.90
CA SER A 335 -39.38 42.63 14.52
C SER A 335 -40.79 43.05 14.12
N GLU A 336 -41.55 42.19 13.43
CA GLU A 336 -42.96 42.40 13.07
C GLU A 336 -43.82 42.48 14.34
N GLU A 337 -43.69 41.51 15.26
CA GLU A 337 -44.40 41.53 16.56
C GLU A 337 -44.09 42.79 17.38
N THR A 338 -42.82 43.21 17.40
CA THR A 338 -42.39 44.43 18.12
C THR A 338 -42.97 45.69 17.47
N ALA A 339 -42.99 45.75 16.14
CA ALA A 339 -43.56 46.87 15.40
C ALA A 339 -45.08 46.99 15.62
N ASP A 340 -45.81 45.87 15.65
CA ASP A 340 -47.26 45.88 15.91
C ASP A 340 -47.57 46.39 17.32
N LEU A 341 -46.85 45.91 18.34
CA LEU A 341 -47.02 46.35 19.73
C LEU A 341 -46.67 47.84 19.90
N LEU A 342 -45.57 48.31 19.28
CA LEU A 342 -45.18 49.71 19.33
C LEU A 342 -46.18 50.62 18.62
N ALA A 343 -46.75 50.17 17.49
CA ALA A 343 -47.78 50.91 16.77
C ALA A 343 -49.07 51.05 17.59
N GLU A 344 -49.53 49.97 18.23
CA GLU A 344 -50.69 50.00 19.11
C GLU A 344 -50.45 50.92 20.32
N LYS A 345 -49.28 50.80 20.97
CA LYS A 345 -48.94 51.65 22.12
C LYS A 345 -48.82 53.12 21.74
N ALA A 346 -48.19 53.43 20.60
CA ALA A 346 -48.09 54.80 20.08
C ALA A 346 -49.47 55.40 19.77
N GLN A 347 -50.39 54.62 19.21
CA GLN A 347 -51.75 55.06 18.94
C GLN A 347 -52.52 55.37 20.24
N ILE A 348 -52.49 54.45 21.22
CA ILE A 348 -53.18 54.64 22.51
C ILE A 348 -52.65 55.88 23.22
N THR A 349 -51.32 56.03 23.31
CA THR A 349 -50.69 57.18 23.97
C THR A 349 -50.97 58.51 23.27
N GLU A 350 -51.05 58.52 21.94
CA GLU A 350 -51.46 59.70 21.17
C GLU A 350 -52.95 60.06 21.41
N GLU A 351 -53.83 59.06 21.44
CA GLU A 351 -55.25 59.25 21.73
C GLU A 351 -55.46 59.76 23.17
N GLU A 352 -54.71 59.23 24.15
CA GLU A 352 -54.70 59.71 25.53
C GLU A 352 -54.21 61.16 25.64
N ALA A 353 -53.13 61.51 24.93
CA ALA A 353 -52.62 62.87 24.88
C ALA A 353 -53.66 63.83 24.29
N LYS A 354 -54.32 63.45 23.18
CA LYS A 354 -55.40 64.24 22.57
C LYS A 354 -56.59 64.43 23.51
N LEU A 355 -57.00 63.38 24.23
CA LEU A 355 -58.08 63.46 25.19
C LEU A 355 -57.74 64.38 26.38
N LEU A 356 -56.51 64.30 26.89
CA LEU A 356 -56.03 65.19 27.96
C LEU A 356 -55.94 66.65 27.48
N ALA A 357 -55.44 66.89 26.28
CA ALA A 357 -55.41 68.21 25.65
C ALA A 357 -56.83 68.78 25.47
N GLN A 358 -57.78 67.96 25.01
CA GLN A 358 -59.18 68.38 24.87
C GLN A 358 -59.79 68.75 26.22
N LYS A 359 -59.61 67.92 27.25
CA LYS A 359 -60.11 68.21 28.60
C LYS A 359 -59.45 69.45 29.22
N ALA A 360 -58.17 69.68 28.96
CA ALA A 360 -57.48 70.90 29.38
C ALA A 360 -58.09 72.14 28.69
N ALA A 361 -58.33 72.08 27.37
CA ALA A 361 -58.97 73.15 26.62
C ALA A 361 -60.43 73.42 27.08
N GLU A 362 -61.20 72.38 27.40
CA GLU A 362 -62.54 72.51 27.96
C GLU A 362 -62.51 73.16 29.35
N ALA A 363 -61.56 72.78 30.22
CA ALA A 363 -61.37 73.39 31.54
C ALA A 363 -60.97 74.88 31.44
N GLU A 364 -60.13 75.25 30.47
CA GLU A 364 -59.78 76.65 30.19
C GLU A 364 -61.00 77.46 29.70
N GLN A 365 -61.81 76.89 28.81
CA GLN A 365 -63.04 77.54 28.33
C GLN A 365 -64.04 77.76 29.47
N GLU A 366 -64.20 76.78 30.37
CA GLU A 366 -65.08 76.91 31.53
C GLU A 366 -64.54 77.93 32.54
N MET A 367 -63.22 77.96 32.79
CA MET A 367 -62.56 79.02 33.56
C MET A 367 -62.87 80.42 32.98
N GLN A 368 -62.78 80.58 31.65
CA GLN A 368 -63.07 81.85 30.99
C GLN A 368 -64.56 82.25 31.14
N ARG A 369 -65.48 81.30 31.07
CA ARG A 369 -66.92 81.54 31.31
C ARG A 369 -67.22 81.96 32.75
N ILE A 370 -66.60 81.28 33.72
CA ILE A 370 -66.69 81.65 35.14
C ILE A 370 -66.19 83.10 35.31
N LYS A 371 -64.98 83.43 34.83
CA LYS A 371 -64.43 84.81 34.85
C LYS A 371 -65.37 85.87 34.25
N ALA A 372 -66.13 85.54 33.20
CA ALA A 372 -67.00 86.48 32.48
C ALA A 372 -68.36 86.74 33.15
N THR A 373 -68.83 85.86 34.04
CA THR A 373 -70.22 85.88 34.58
C THR A 373 -70.36 86.52 35.98
N ALA A 374 -69.31 87.12 36.54
CA ALA A 374 -69.31 87.61 37.92
C ALA A 374 -69.95 89.00 38.12
N ILE A 375 -70.90 89.08 39.07
CA ILE A 375 -71.49 90.31 39.63
C ILE A 375 -70.84 90.60 41.01
N ARG A 376 -70.73 91.89 41.35
CA ARG A 376 -69.78 92.46 42.32
C ARG A 376 -70.26 92.41 43.78
N THR A 377 -69.71 91.49 44.58
CA THR A 377 -69.45 91.68 46.02
C THR A 377 -68.02 91.23 46.37
N GLU A 378 -67.40 91.82 47.39
CA GLU A 378 -65.96 91.63 47.69
C GLU A 378 -65.62 90.23 48.26
N GLU A 379 -66.61 89.57 48.87
CA GLU A 379 -66.45 88.22 49.46
C GLU A 379 -66.62 87.12 48.40
N GLU A 380 -67.58 87.26 47.47
CA GLU A 380 -67.74 86.35 46.32
C GLU A 380 -66.56 86.40 45.37
N LYS A 381 -65.95 87.59 45.21
CA LYS A 381 -64.73 87.78 44.41
C LYS A 381 -63.55 86.93 44.92
N ARG A 382 -63.34 86.83 46.24
CA ARG A 382 -62.24 86.04 46.82
C ARG A 382 -62.46 84.53 46.67
N LEU A 383 -63.68 84.04 46.90
CA LEU A 383 -64.02 82.62 46.70
C LEU A 383 -63.88 82.22 45.22
N MET A 384 -64.20 83.14 44.32
CA MET A 384 -64.08 82.95 42.89
C MET A 384 -62.62 82.96 42.40
N GLU A 385 -61.80 83.90 42.88
CA GLU A 385 -60.35 83.92 42.63
C GLU A 385 -59.72 82.59 43.06
N GLN A 386 -60.15 82.02 44.20
CA GLN A 386 -59.72 80.70 44.64
C GLN A 386 -60.14 79.57 43.67
N LYS A 387 -61.41 79.52 43.25
CA LYS A 387 -61.91 78.49 42.30
C LYS A 387 -61.28 78.58 40.92
N VAL A 388 -61.03 79.81 40.45
CA VAL A 388 -60.32 80.08 39.20
C VAL A 388 -58.87 79.59 39.30
N LEU A 389 -58.18 79.88 40.40
CA LEU A 389 -56.81 79.43 40.63
C LEU A 389 -56.73 77.89 40.72
N GLU A 390 -57.69 77.25 41.40
CA GLU A 390 -57.79 75.78 41.47
C GLU A 390 -58.03 75.15 40.08
N ALA A 391 -58.91 75.73 39.26
CA ALA A 391 -59.17 75.29 37.89
C ALA A 391 -57.97 75.54 36.95
N GLU A 392 -57.27 76.66 37.12
CA GLU A 392 -56.05 77.01 36.37
C GLU A 392 -54.92 76.03 36.69
N VAL A 393 -54.71 75.70 37.97
CA VAL A 393 -53.74 74.68 38.39
C VAL A 393 -54.10 73.30 37.84
N LEU A 394 -55.39 72.95 37.77
CA LEU A 394 -55.83 71.67 37.21
C LEU A 394 -55.61 71.61 35.69
N ALA A 395 -55.96 72.68 34.95
CA ALA A 395 -55.75 72.77 33.51
C ALA A 395 -54.25 72.70 33.15
N LEU A 396 -53.39 73.40 33.90
CA LEU A 396 -51.94 73.33 33.74
C LEU A 396 -51.40 71.91 33.95
N LYS A 397 -51.83 71.21 35.01
CA LYS A 397 -51.42 69.82 35.26
C LYS A 397 -51.85 68.87 34.14
N MET A 398 -53.06 69.07 33.59
CA MET A 398 -53.56 68.26 32.47
C MET A 398 -52.82 68.56 31.16
N ALA A 399 -52.45 69.82 30.92
CA ALA A 399 -51.64 70.23 29.78
C ALA A 399 -50.19 69.68 29.89
N GLU A 400 -49.57 69.74 31.07
CA GLU A 400 -48.26 69.14 31.31
C GLU A 400 -48.27 67.61 31.12
N GLU A 401 -49.31 66.93 31.62
CA GLU A 401 -49.45 65.49 31.42
C GLU A 401 -49.69 65.14 29.93
N SER A 402 -50.49 65.95 29.23
CA SER A 402 -50.69 65.82 27.78
C SER A 402 -49.38 65.98 27.01
N GLU A 403 -48.56 66.98 27.35
CA GLU A 403 -47.26 67.21 26.70
C GLU A 403 -46.30 66.05 26.98
N ARG A 404 -46.31 65.50 28.20
CA ARG A 404 -45.52 64.31 28.56
C ARG A 404 -45.95 63.09 27.75
N ARG A 405 -47.26 62.84 27.61
CA ARG A 405 -47.80 61.72 26.80
C ARG A 405 -47.54 61.93 25.31
N ALA A 406 -47.59 63.16 24.82
CA ALA A 406 -47.21 63.48 23.45
C ALA A 406 -45.73 63.17 23.17
N LYS A 407 -44.82 63.53 24.09
CA LYS A 407 -43.40 63.17 24.00
C LYS A 407 -43.17 61.66 24.06
N GLU A 408 -43.92 60.93 24.90
CA GLU A 408 -43.88 59.46 24.94
C GLU A 408 -44.36 58.85 23.61
N ALA A 409 -45.45 59.37 23.03
CA ALA A 409 -45.96 58.92 21.73
C ALA A 409 -44.96 59.19 20.60
N ASP A 410 -44.26 60.34 20.61
CA ASP A 410 -43.22 60.66 19.64
C ASP A 410 -42.00 59.73 19.78
N GLN A 411 -41.58 59.40 21.00
CA GLN A 411 -40.52 58.41 21.25
C GLN A 411 -40.94 57.03 20.73
N LEU A 412 -42.17 56.58 21.01
CA LEU A 412 -42.69 55.30 20.53
C LEU A 412 -42.77 55.25 18.99
N LYS A 413 -43.07 56.37 18.33
CA LYS A 413 -43.01 56.48 16.86
C LYS A 413 -41.60 56.36 16.32
N GLN A 414 -40.60 56.90 17.01
CA GLN A 414 -39.19 56.73 16.65
C GLN A 414 -38.77 55.26 16.80
N ASP A 415 -39.10 54.63 17.93
CA ASP A 415 -38.80 53.22 18.18
C ASP A 415 -39.50 52.30 17.15
N LEU A 416 -40.74 52.63 16.75
CA LEU A 416 -41.48 51.93 15.69
C LEU A 416 -40.76 52.04 14.33
N GLN A 417 -40.17 53.20 14.02
CA GLN A 417 -39.42 53.39 12.79
C GLN A 417 -38.16 52.51 12.78
N GLU A 418 -37.44 52.44 13.89
CA GLU A 418 -36.27 51.56 14.04
C GLU A 418 -36.64 50.07 13.89
N ALA A 419 -37.78 49.65 14.47
CA ALA A 419 -38.32 48.30 14.31
C ALA A 419 -38.67 47.99 12.84
N ARG A 420 -39.31 48.91 12.11
CA ARG A 420 -39.60 48.74 10.67
C ARG A 420 -38.34 48.71 9.80
N GLU A 421 -37.29 49.43 10.17
CA GLU A 421 -36.00 49.36 9.49
C GLU A 421 -35.26 48.05 9.76
N ALA A 422 -35.38 47.49 10.97
CA ALA A 422 -34.89 46.16 11.30
C ALA A 422 -35.63 45.06 10.51
N GLU A 423 -36.95 45.18 10.40
CA GLU A 423 -37.81 44.30 9.57
C GLU A 423 -37.36 44.32 8.10
N ARG A 424 -37.15 45.52 7.52
CA ARG A 424 -36.68 45.67 6.14
C ARG A 424 -35.30 45.03 5.93
N ARG A 425 -34.38 45.19 6.88
CA ARG A 425 -33.06 44.56 6.85
C ARG A 425 -33.15 43.04 6.90
N ALA A 426 -34.03 42.48 7.74
CA ALA A 426 -34.26 41.04 7.83
C ALA A 426 -34.84 40.48 6.51
N LYS A 427 -35.84 41.17 5.92
CA LYS A 427 -36.41 40.84 4.60
C LYS A 427 -35.35 40.88 3.49
N GLN A 428 -34.49 41.89 3.49
CA GLN A 428 -33.40 42.00 2.51
C GLN A 428 -32.38 40.85 2.65
N LYS A 429 -32.00 40.49 3.89
CA LYS A 429 -31.09 39.38 4.15
C LYS A 429 -31.65 38.04 3.65
N LEU A 430 -32.95 37.80 3.82
CA LEU A 430 -33.63 36.61 3.26
C LEU A 430 -33.59 36.60 1.73
N LEU A 431 -33.79 37.76 1.08
CA LEU A 431 -33.72 37.88 -0.37
C LEU A 431 -32.30 37.64 -0.92
N GLU A 432 -31.28 38.13 -0.22
CA GLU A 432 -29.87 37.87 -0.56
C GLU A 432 -29.50 36.39 -0.45
N ILE A 433 -30.03 35.68 0.55
CA ILE A 433 -29.85 34.23 0.69
C ILE A 433 -30.54 33.48 -0.47
N ALA A 434 -31.73 33.94 -0.90
CA ALA A 434 -32.49 33.33 -1.99
C ALA A 434 -31.92 33.61 -3.39
N THR A 435 -31.23 34.74 -3.57
CA THR A 435 -30.70 35.19 -4.88
C THR A 435 -29.22 34.87 -5.09
N LYS A 436 -28.51 34.42 -4.05
CA LYS A 436 -27.13 33.93 -4.19
C LYS A 436 -27.09 32.73 -5.15
N PRO A 437 -26.34 32.81 -6.27
CA PRO A 437 -26.23 31.69 -7.19
C PRO A 437 -25.56 30.50 -6.50
N THR A 438 -26.24 29.35 -6.49
CA THR A 438 -25.80 28.11 -5.81
C THR A 438 -24.77 27.31 -6.62
N TYR A 439 -24.20 27.88 -7.68
CA TYR A 439 -23.23 27.18 -8.52
C TYR A 439 -21.87 27.90 -8.49
N PRO A 440 -20.77 27.26 -8.03
CA PRO A 440 -19.48 27.60 -8.60
C PRO A 440 -19.56 27.35 -10.12
N PRO A 441 -18.78 28.04 -10.97
CA PRO A 441 -18.69 27.66 -12.36
C PRO A 441 -18.25 26.19 -12.38
N MET A 442 -19.14 25.30 -12.83
CA MET A 442 -18.74 23.97 -13.22
C MET A 442 -17.66 24.18 -14.27
N ASN A 443 -16.42 23.79 -13.95
CA ASN A 443 -15.52 23.39 -15.02
C ASN A 443 -16.33 22.39 -15.85
N PRO A 444 -16.45 22.59 -17.18
CA PRO A 444 -17.21 21.67 -18.00
C PRO A 444 -16.67 20.27 -17.73
N ILE A 445 -17.55 19.39 -17.31
CA ILE A 445 -17.33 17.95 -17.33
C ILE A 445 -16.70 17.68 -18.70
N PRO A 446 -15.50 17.10 -18.80
CA PRO A 446 -14.99 16.64 -20.09
C PRO A 446 -16.08 15.76 -20.65
N ALA A 447 -16.59 16.11 -21.84
CA ALA A 447 -17.56 15.29 -22.55
C ALA A 447 -17.12 13.81 -22.45
N PRO A 448 -18.06 12.84 -22.40
CA PRO A 448 -17.69 11.45 -22.53
C PRO A 448 -16.82 11.37 -23.79
N LEU A 449 -15.55 11.03 -23.61
CA LEU A 449 -14.68 10.74 -24.75
C LEU A 449 -15.46 9.74 -25.60
N PRO A 450 -15.49 9.92 -26.94
CA PRO A 450 -16.08 8.92 -27.79
C PRO A 450 -15.44 7.57 -27.47
N PRO A 451 -16.15 6.45 -27.67
CA PRO A 451 -15.54 5.14 -27.54
C PRO A 451 -14.46 5.03 -28.63
N ASP A 452 -13.23 5.42 -28.29
CA ASP A 452 -12.03 5.00 -29.00
C ASP A 452 -11.81 3.52 -28.67
N ILE A 453 -12.70 2.70 -29.23
CA ILE A 453 -12.37 1.35 -29.61
C ILE A 453 -11.56 1.53 -30.90
N PRO A 454 -10.25 1.24 -30.92
CA PRO A 454 -9.61 0.96 -32.19
C PRO A 454 -10.28 -0.30 -32.71
N SER A 455 -11.26 -0.08 -33.59
CA SER A 455 -11.81 -1.11 -34.43
C SER A 455 -10.67 -1.51 -35.36
N PHE A 456 -9.93 -2.55 -34.98
CA PHE A 456 -8.96 -3.19 -35.85
C PHE A 456 -9.73 -3.82 -37.01
N ASN A 457 -10.05 -3.01 -38.00
CA ASN A 457 -10.38 -3.49 -39.33
C ASN A 457 -9.07 -3.98 -39.96
N LEU A 458 -8.85 -5.28 -39.86
CA LEU A 458 -7.90 -6.01 -40.68
C LEU A 458 -8.42 -5.99 -42.13
N ILE A 459 -8.07 -4.96 -42.88
CA ILE A 459 -7.97 -5.04 -44.33
C ILE A 459 -6.54 -4.69 -44.66
N GLY A 460 -5.84 -5.69 -45.21
CA GLY A 460 -4.44 -5.61 -45.55
C GLY A 460 -4.17 -4.48 -46.52
N ASP A 461 -3.29 -3.59 -46.09
CA ASP A 461 -2.35 -2.93 -46.98
C ASP A 461 -1.06 -2.66 -46.21
N SER A 462 0.05 -2.88 -46.90
CA SER A 462 1.42 -2.78 -46.43
C SER A 462 1.71 -1.38 -45.87
N LEU A 463 1.68 -1.21 -44.53
CA LEU A 463 2.10 0.01 -43.86
C LEU A 463 3.57 -0.10 -43.41
N SER A 464 4.47 0.48 -44.22
CA SER A 464 5.79 0.88 -43.74
C SER A 464 5.61 2.08 -42.80
N PHE A 465 5.74 1.85 -41.49
CA PHE A 465 5.64 2.90 -40.49
C PHE A 465 7.02 3.57 -40.33
N ASP A 466 7.20 4.75 -40.91
CA ASP A 466 8.40 5.58 -40.73
C ASP A 466 8.42 6.13 -39.29
N PHE A 467 9.22 5.52 -38.42
CA PHE A 467 9.52 6.06 -37.09
C PHE A 467 10.32 7.36 -37.23
N LYS A 468 9.74 8.49 -36.80
CA LYS A 468 10.44 9.78 -36.80
C LYS A 468 11.45 9.84 -35.65
N ASP A 469 12.61 10.44 -35.91
CA ASP A 469 13.75 10.62 -34.97
C ASP A 469 13.35 11.33 -33.64
N THR A 470 12.23 12.06 -33.63
CA THR A 470 11.63 12.68 -32.45
C THR A 470 11.05 11.67 -31.45
N ASP A 471 10.43 10.58 -31.93
CA ASP A 471 9.81 9.57 -31.07
C ASP A 471 10.87 8.69 -30.42
N MET A 472 11.96 8.41 -31.13
CA MET A 472 13.12 7.69 -30.62
C MET A 472 13.87 8.48 -29.54
N LYS A 473 13.99 9.81 -29.70
CA LYS A 473 14.55 10.70 -28.66
C LYS A 473 13.65 10.76 -27.43
N ARG A 474 12.32 10.84 -27.61
CA ARG A 474 11.35 10.82 -26.51
C ARG A 474 11.42 9.52 -25.71
N LEU A 475 11.43 8.38 -26.40
CA LEU A 475 11.56 7.07 -25.77
C LEU A 475 12.90 6.93 -25.03
N SER A 476 13.99 7.44 -25.61
CA SER A 476 15.31 7.41 -24.98
C SER A 476 15.37 8.28 -23.71
N MET A 477 14.72 9.45 -23.71
CA MET A 477 14.58 10.28 -22.51
C MET A 477 13.73 9.61 -21.43
N GLU A 478 12.67 8.90 -21.83
CA GLU A 478 11.77 8.19 -20.92
C GLU A 478 12.46 6.98 -20.28
N ILE A 479 13.25 6.22 -21.05
CA ILE A 479 14.10 5.12 -20.56
C ILE A 479 15.15 5.65 -19.58
N GLU A 480 15.85 6.76 -19.91
CA GLU A 480 16.85 7.30 -18.99
C GLU A 480 16.19 7.85 -17.72
N LYS A 481 15.00 8.45 -17.82
CA LYS A 481 14.22 8.89 -16.66
C LYS A 481 13.83 7.70 -15.76
N GLU A 482 13.29 6.62 -16.32
CA GLU A 482 12.92 5.42 -15.58
C GLU A 482 14.14 4.76 -14.91
N LYS A 483 15.28 4.76 -15.60
CA LYS A 483 16.56 4.27 -15.06
C LYS A 483 17.08 5.14 -13.90
N VAL A 484 16.97 6.46 -13.99
CA VAL A 484 17.30 7.37 -12.88
C VAL A 484 16.36 7.14 -11.70
N GLU A 485 15.05 7.07 -11.93
CA GLU A 485 14.07 6.77 -10.88
C GLU A 485 14.35 5.41 -10.22
N TYR A 486 14.74 4.39 -11.00
CA TYR A 486 15.14 3.09 -10.47
C TYR A 486 16.40 3.19 -9.59
N MET A 487 17.44 3.89 -10.06
CA MET A 487 18.67 4.10 -9.30
C MET A 487 18.41 4.85 -7.99
N GLU A 488 17.57 5.88 -8.01
CA GLU A 488 17.18 6.61 -6.81
C GLU A 488 16.41 5.74 -5.82
N LYS A 489 15.41 4.96 -6.30
CA LYS A 489 14.66 4.00 -5.46
C LYS A 489 15.58 2.94 -4.86
N SER A 490 16.51 2.40 -5.63
CA SER A 490 17.48 1.41 -5.16
C SER A 490 18.43 1.99 -4.11
N LYS A 491 18.91 3.22 -4.32
CA LYS A 491 19.75 3.92 -3.35
C LYS A 491 18.99 4.21 -2.06
N HIS A 492 17.75 4.68 -2.16
CA HIS A 492 16.90 4.95 -1.01
C HIS A 492 16.64 3.68 -0.19
N LEU A 493 16.33 2.57 -0.85
CA LEU A 493 16.18 1.27 -0.19
C LEU A 493 17.45 0.85 0.55
N GLN A 494 18.62 1.05 -0.05
CA GLN A 494 19.91 0.75 0.59
C GLN A 494 20.17 1.62 1.82
N GLU A 495 19.82 2.90 1.76
CA GLU A 495 19.91 3.84 2.89
C GLU A 495 18.99 3.41 4.04
N GLN A 496 17.72 3.10 3.75
CA GLN A 496 16.77 2.62 4.74
C GLN A 496 17.19 1.28 5.37
N LEU A 497 17.77 0.35 4.60
CA LEU A 497 18.34 -0.89 5.13
C LEU A 497 19.52 -0.63 6.07
N ASN A 498 20.40 0.31 5.73
CA ASN A 498 21.52 0.70 6.59
C ASN A 498 21.03 1.40 7.88
N GLU A 499 19.98 2.20 7.79
CA GLU A 499 19.33 2.82 8.94
C GLU A 499 18.73 1.75 9.86
N LEU A 500 17.91 0.84 9.33
CA LEU A 500 17.36 -0.28 10.10
C LEU A 500 18.48 -1.08 10.77
N LYS A 501 19.54 -1.41 10.04
CA LYS A 501 20.71 -2.11 10.58
C LYS A 501 21.30 -1.38 11.77
N THR A 502 21.50 -0.06 11.65
CA THR A 502 22.05 0.77 12.72
C THR A 502 21.12 0.82 13.93
N GLU A 503 19.81 0.92 13.71
CA GLU A 503 18.81 0.97 14.78
C GLU A 503 18.70 -0.32 15.58
N ILE A 504 18.74 -1.48 14.93
CA ILE A 504 18.67 -2.77 15.63
C ILE A 504 20.01 -3.15 16.28
N GLU A 505 21.15 -2.68 15.77
CA GLU A 505 22.49 -3.03 16.27
C GLU A 505 22.66 -2.69 17.76
N ALA A 506 22.04 -1.61 18.25
CA ALA A 506 22.08 -1.21 19.66
C ALA A 506 21.47 -2.27 20.61
N LEU A 507 20.58 -3.12 20.11
CA LEU A 507 19.91 -4.18 20.86
C LEU A 507 20.50 -5.57 20.59
N LYS A 508 21.60 -5.66 19.84
CA LYS A 508 22.23 -6.93 19.47
C LYS A 508 22.96 -7.58 20.64
N LEU A 509 22.71 -8.87 20.85
CA LEU A 509 23.36 -9.70 21.87
C LEU A 509 24.55 -10.43 21.25
N LYS A 510 25.77 -9.90 21.43
CA LYS A 510 26.99 -10.45 20.81
C LYS A 510 27.25 -11.91 21.17
N GLU A 511 26.89 -12.34 22.37
CA GLU A 511 27.02 -13.72 22.82
C GLU A 511 26.10 -14.72 22.10
N ARG A 512 25.09 -14.22 21.36
CA ARG A 512 24.15 -15.04 20.58
C ARG A 512 24.45 -15.03 19.08
N GLU A 513 25.52 -14.35 18.68
CA GLU A 513 25.94 -14.29 17.29
C GLU A 513 26.41 -15.67 16.82
N THR A 514 25.86 -16.15 15.70
CA THR A 514 26.23 -17.46 15.14
C THR A 514 27.48 -17.33 14.27
N ALA A 515 28.15 -18.46 13.99
CA ALA A 515 29.30 -18.46 13.09
C ALA A 515 28.99 -17.90 11.70
N LEU A 516 27.76 -18.10 11.19
CA LEU A 516 27.34 -17.54 9.90
C LEU A 516 27.11 -16.03 9.96
N ASP A 517 26.65 -15.50 11.10
CA ASP A 517 26.51 -14.05 11.30
C ASP A 517 27.88 -13.36 11.25
N ILE A 518 28.87 -13.92 11.97
CA ILE A 518 30.24 -13.41 11.98
C ILE A 518 30.83 -13.42 10.57
N LEU A 519 30.73 -14.56 9.86
CA LEU A 519 31.24 -14.70 8.50
C LEU A 519 30.57 -13.73 7.52
N HIS A 520 29.26 -13.51 7.63
CA HIS A 520 28.55 -12.56 6.78
C HIS A 520 28.99 -11.11 7.06
N ASN A 521 29.17 -10.75 8.34
CA ASN A 521 29.67 -9.42 8.73
C ASN A 521 31.10 -9.20 8.22
N GLU A 522 31.99 -10.17 8.37
CA GLU A 522 33.35 -10.11 7.81
C GLU A 522 33.36 -9.96 6.28
N ASN A 523 32.43 -10.63 5.57
CA ASN A 523 32.31 -10.51 4.12
C ASN A 523 31.84 -9.10 3.72
N SER A 524 30.91 -8.54 4.47
CA SER A 524 30.37 -7.19 4.28
C SER A 524 31.42 -6.10 4.54
N ASP A 525 32.22 -6.24 5.60
CA ASP A 525 33.26 -5.26 6.01
C ASP A 525 34.47 -5.21 5.06
N ARG A 526 34.74 -6.28 4.30
CA ARG A 526 35.85 -6.35 3.33
C ARG A 526 35.62 -5.50 2.06
N GLY A 527 34.68 -4.55 2.09
CA GLY A 527 34.65 -3.38 1.20
C GLY A 527 34.26 -3.65 -0.25
N GLY A 528 33.65 -4.79 -0.56
CA GLY A 528 32.95 -4.97 -1.82
C GLY A 528 31.52 -5.33 -1.48
N GLY A 529 30.53 -4.55 -1.94
CA GLY A 529 29.14 -4.95 -1.89
C GLY A 529 29.03 -6.41 -2.33
N SER A 530 28.89 -7.29 -1.36
CA SER A 530 29.08 -8.74 -1.51
C SER A 530 27.79 -9.32 -2.06
N SER A 531 27.38 -8.88 -3.25
CA SER A 531 26.44 -9.67 -4.04
C SER A 531 27.11 -11.02 -4.28
N LYS A 532 26.34 -12.09 -4.08
CA LYS A 532 26.70 -13.47 -4.42
C LYS A 532 27.48 -13.58 -5.74
N HIS A 533 27.11 -12.78 -6.75
CA HIS A 533 27.79 -12.72 -8.04
C HIS A 533 29.24 -12.21 -7.97
N ASN A 534 29.55 -11.24 -7.10
CA ASN A 534 30.91 -10.75 -6.89
C ASN A 534 31.78 -11.78 -6.16
N THR A 535 31.20 -12.48 -5.19
CA THR A 535 31.88 -13.52 -4.41
C THR A 535 32.15 -14.78 -5.24
N ILE A 536 31.31 -15.09 -6.24
CA ILE A 536 31.57 -16.17 -7.21
C ILE A 536 32.66 -15.78 -8.24
N LYS A 537 32.76 -14.50 -8.62
CA LYS A 537 33.78 -13.97 -9.56
C LYS A 537 35.16 -13.81 -8.92
N LYS A 538 35.27 -13.47 -7.63
CA LYS A 538 36.56 -13.29 -6.93
C LYS A 538 37.51 -14.52 -6.99
N PRO A 539 37.05 -15.77 -6.75
CA PRO A 539 37.85 -16.98 -6.93
C PRO A 539 38.32 -17.23 -8.37
N GLN A 540 37.69 -16.60 -9.38
CA GLN A 540 38.12 -16.69 -10.79
C GLN A 540 39.27 -15.72 -11.08
N ALA A 541 39.29 -14.55 -10.44
CA ALA A 541 40.26 -13.47 -10.69
C ALA A 541 41.59 -13.66 -9.94
N GLN A 542 41.56 -14.26 -8.75
CA GLN A 542 42.78 -14.74 -8.10
C GLN A 542 43.20 -16.02 -8.81
N GLY A 543 44.04 -15.88 -9.85
CA GLY A 543 44.54 -17.01 -10.65
C GLY A 543 44.80 -18.21 -9.75
N ARG A 544 44.17 -19.35 -10.08
CA ARG A 544 44.09 -20.56 -9.26
C ARG A 544 45.48 -20.96 -8.79
N ARG A 545 45.95 -20.38 -7.67
CA ARG A 545 47.19 -20.81 -7.05
C ARG A 545 46.93 -22.25 -6.68
N PRO A 546 47.84 -23.18 -7.01
CA PRO A 546 47.67 -24.55 -6.59
C PRO A 546 47.57 -24.50 -5.07
N ILE A 547 46.36 -24.75 -4.55
CA ILE A 547 46.26 -25.34 -3.22
C ILE A 547 47.04 -26.62 -3.42
N CYS A 548 48.25 -26.69 -2.86
CA CYS A 548 49.17 -27.80 -3.10
C CYS A 548 48.37 -29.09 -3.08
N ILE A 549 48.35 -29.76 -4.23
CA ILE A 549 47.53 -30.93 -4.55
C ILE A 549 47.89 -32.10 -3.66
#